data_AF-A0A4D8QPS7-F1
#
_entry.id   AF-A0A4D8QPS7-F1
#
_cell.length_a   1.000
_cell.length_b   1.000
_cell.length_c   1.000
_cell.angle_alpha   90.00
_cell.angle_beta   90.00
_cell.angle_gamma   90.00
#
_symmetry.space_group_name_H-M   'P 1'
#
loop_
_entity.id
_entity.type
_entity.pdbx_description
1 polymer ?
#
loop_
_entity_poly.entity_id
_entity_poly.type
_entity_poly.pdbx_seq_one_letter_code
_entity_poly.pdbx_strand_id
1 'polypeptide(L)'
;MPAQILPLPITTLQPQQPVEPKRQAQRGPTYTTAQGDKFEAGRNFAEVAKLVRADIKAAIAAGHLPKGMVCSVRIDRFSMGQSLHLSVTACPIMVVNPAYVRWQRDNPHACMSEALPDARDRFSPEGRHVIDTLTGIVEAYNRRVTSDQPDDYSNVSFYTNIAFALDLREEQSMTVLALQSEVSLRNSWKPAGANSAAHL
;
A
#
# COMPACT_ATOMS: atom_id res chain seq x y z
N MET A 1 87.16 52.46 26.12
CA MET A 1 86.02 52.19 25.22
C MET A 1 85.11 51.18 25.93
N PRO A 2 84.00 51.59 26.56
CA PRO A 2 83.11 50.66 27.25
C PRO A 2 82.28 49.86 26.24
N ALA A 3 82.23 48.53 26.43
CA ALA A 3 81.48 47.61 25.59
C ALA A 3 79.98 47.74 25.84
N GLN A 4 79.23 48.01 24.78
CA GLN A 4 77.78 48.18 24.80
C GLN A 4 77.11 46.79 24.84
N ILE A 5 76.54 46.43 25.98
CA ILE A 5 75.82 45.15 26.16
C ILE A 5 74.42 45.33 25.56
N LEU A 6 74.13 44.60 24.48
CA LEU A 6 72.81 44.60 23.86
C LEU A 6 71.85 43.69 24.66
N PRO A 7 70.61 44.14 24.92
CA PRO A 7 69.62 43.32 25.61
C PRO A 7 69.14 42.16 24.73
N LEU A 8 69.02 40.98 25.34
CA LEU A 8 68.49 39.78 24.68
C LEU A 8 66.98 39.94 24.41
N PRO A 9 66.48 39.43 23.27
CA PRO A 9 65.06 39.49 22.94
C PRO A 9 64.25 38.63 23.91
N ILE A 10 63.23 39.23 24.53
CA ILE A 10 62.23 38.52 25.34
C ILE A 10 61.32 37.76 24.37
N THR A 11 61.46 36.44 24.33
CA THR A 11 60.56 35.56 23.56
C THR A 11 59.23 35.45 24.30
N THR A 12 58.22 36.18 23.83
CA THR A 12 56.84 36.07 24.32
C THR A 12 56.28 34.68 23.95
N LEU A 13 56.09 33.81 24.94
CA LEU A 13 55.44 32.52 24.75
C LEU A 13 53.98 32.75 24.34
N GLN A 14 53.63 32.36 23.11
CA GLN A 14 52.25 32.37 22.66
C GLN A 14 51.40 31.41 23.52
N PRO A 15 50.26 31.86 24.07
CA PRO A 15 49.35 30.97 24.80
C PRO A 15 48.83 29.89 23.85
N GLN A 16 49.04 28.63 24.21
CA GLN A 16 48.53 27.51 23.43
C GLN A 16 46.99 27.54 23.45
N GLN A 17 46.39 27.55 22.26
CA GLN A 17 44.94 27.48 22.15
C GLN A 17 44.43 26.13 22.66
N PRO A 18 43.30 26.10 23.39
CA PRO A 18 42.68 24.86 23.84
C PRO A 18 42.40 23.95 22.63
N VAL A 19 42.97 22.74 22.65
CA VAL A 19 42.73 21.76 21.59
C VAL A 19 41.29 21.28 21.71
N GLU A 20 40.44 21.69 20.77
CA GLU A 20 39.05 21.28 20.73
C GLU A 20 38.96 19.74 20.56
N PRO A 21 38.23 19.02 21.42
CA PRO A 21 38.15 17.57 21.32
C PRO A 21 37.52 17.19 19.98
N LYS A 22 38.19 16.31 19.22
CA LYS A 22 37.68 15.78 17.95
C LYS A 22 36.25 15.27 18.16
N ARG A 23 35.26 15.92 17.51
CA ARG A 23 33.87 15.45 17.49
C ARG A 23 33.88 13.97 17.12
N GLN A 24 33.45 13.12 18.05
CA GLN A 24 33.24 11.71 17.75
C GLN A 24 32.18 11.65 16.66
N ALA A 25 32.51 11.02 15.54
CA ALA A 25 31.56 10.79 14.46
C ALA A 25 30.36 10.03 15.05
N GLN A 26 29.20 10.68 15.10
CA GLN A 26 27.97 10.01 15.50
C GLN A 26 27.77 8.84 14.54
N ARG A 27 27.77 7.60 15.05
CA ARG A 27 27.37 6.45 14.26
C ARG A 27 25.95 6.72 13.78
N GLY A 28 25.75 6.71 12.46
CA GLY A 28 24.44 6.89 11.87
C GLY A 28 23.44 5.84 12.38
N PRO A 29 22.13 6.10 12.20
CA PRO A 29 21.10 5.13 12.58
C PRO A 29 21.38 3.77 11.93
N THR A 30 21.15 2.71 12.71
CA THR A 30 21.26 1.32 12.19
C THR A 30 19.94 0.99 11.50
N TYR A 31 20.00 0.62 10.23
CA TYR A 31 18.83 0.25 9.45
C TYR A 31 18.66 -1.27 9.44
N THR A 32 17.46 -1.76 9.74
CA THR A 32 17.13 -3.18 9.58
C THR A 32 16.46 -3.38 8.23
N THR A 33 17.04 -4.23 7.39
CA THR A 33 16.46 -4.57 6.09
C THR A 33 15.70 -5.88 6.20
N ALA A 34 14.41 -5.87 5.87
CA ALA A 34 13.60 -7.05 5.64
C ALA A 34 13.57 -7.37 4.14
N GLN A 35 13.82 -8.62 3.78
CA GLN A 35 13.76 -9.09 2.40
C GLN A 35 12.63 -10.11 2.29
N GLY A 36 11.83 -10.02 1.23
CA GLY A 36 10.83 -11.06 0.94
C GLY A 36 11.51 -12.38 0.60
N ASP A 37 10.83 -13.50 0.85
CA ASP A 37 11.38 -14.85 0.73
C ASP A 37 11.91 -15.20 -0.68
N LYS A 38 11.43 -14.50 -1.71
CA LYS A 38 11.82 -14.71 -3.12
C LYS A 38 12.63 -13.54 -3.68
N PHE A 39 13.12 -12.64 -2.82
CA PHE A 39 13.94 -11.50 -3.22
C PHE A 39 15.33 -11.96 -3.68
N GLU A 40 15.75 -11.48 -4.86
CA GLU A 40 17.10 -11.69 -5.37
C GLU A 40 17.69 -10.37 -5.86
N ALA A 41 18.90 -10.04 -5.37
CA ALA A 41 19.59 -8.81 -5.74
C ALA A 41 20.02 -8.85 -7.22
N GLY A 42 19.87 -7.73 -7.93
CA GLY A 42 20.27 -7.59 -9.33
C GLY A 42 19.33 -8.23 -10.35
N ARG A 43 18.21 -8.82 -9.92
CA ARG A 43 17.21 -9.41 -10.81
C ARG A 43 16.57 -8.36 -11.72
N ASN A 44 16.37 -8.68 -12.99
CA ASN A 44 15.70 -7.79 -13.92
C ASN A 44 14.22 -7.66 -13.55
N PHE A 45 13.71 -6.44 -13.46
CA PHE A 45 12.33 -6.20 -13.08
C PHE A 45 11.30 -6.83 -14.03
N ALA A 46 11.63 -6.98 -15.32
CA ALA A 46 10.79 -7.69 -16.27
C ALA A 46 10.65 -9.19 -15.92
N GLU A 47 11.67 -9.79 -15.33
CA GLU A 47 11.64 -11.18 -14.83
C GLU A 47 10.79 -11.28 -13.58
N VAL A 48 10.89 -10.31 -12.65
CA VAL A 48 10.03 -10.23 -11.47
C VAL A 48 8.56 -10.25 -11.87
N ALA A 49 8.13 -9.43 -12.84
CA ALA A 49 6.74 -9.47 -13.30
C ALA A 49 6.34 -10.77 -13.99
N LYS A 50 7.27 -11.52 -14.61
CA LYS A 50 6.97 -12.86 -15.14
C LYS A 50 6.75 -13.85 -14.00
N LEU A 51 7.61 -13.81 -12.98
CA LEU A 51 7.51 -14.67 -11.79
C LEU A 51 6.24 -14.38 -10.99
N VAL A 52 5.89 -13.11 -10.78
CA VAL A 52 4.62 -12.70 -10.16
C VAL A 52 3.42 -13.27 -10.92
N ARG A 53 3.41 -13.17 -12.26
CA ARG A 53 2.33 -13.78 -13.07
C ARG A 53 2.28 -15.30 -12.93
N ALA A 54 3.43 -15.96 -12.83
CA ALA A 54 3.50 -17.41 -12.64
C ALA A 54 2.96 -17.82 -11.26
N ASP A 55 3.32 -17.09 -10.21
CA ASP A 55 2.81 -17.32 -8.85
C ASP A 55 1.31 -17.06 -8.74
N ILE A 56 0.77 -16.03 -9.40
CA ILE A 56 -0.68 -15.78 -9.44
C ILE A 56 -1.39 -16.97 -10.09
N LYS A 57 -0.87 -17.50 -11.20
CA LYS A 57 -1.43 -18.71 -11.84
C LYS A 57 -1.35 -19.92 -10.93
N ALA A 58 -0.23 -20.10 -10.22
CA ALA A 58 -0.07 -21.18 -9.25
C ALA A 58 -1.05 -21.05 -8.07
N ALA A 59 -1.27 -19.84 -7.56
CA ALA A 59 -2.23 -19.56 -6.50
C ALA A 59 -3.69 -19.81 -6.93
N ILE A 60 -4.04 -19.50 -8.19
CA ILE A 60 -5.35 -19.87 -8.77
C ILE A 60 -5.48 -21.40 -8.88
N ALA A 61 -4.42 -22.09 -9.34
CA ALA A 61 -4.41 -23.55 -9.45
C ALA A 61 -4.52 -24.24 -8.09
N ALA A 62 -3.86 -23.70 -7.06
CA ALA A 62 -3.92 -24.18 -5.68
C ALA A 62 -5.26 -23.86 -4.97
N GLY A 63 -6.10 -23.00 -5.55
CA GLY A 63 -7.38 -22.60 -4.97
C GLY A 63 -7.28 -21.50 -3.91
N HIS A 64 -6.12 -20.84 -3.76
CA HIS A 64 -5.98 -19.65 -2.92
C HIS A 64 -6.64 -18.41 -3.55
N LEU A 65 -6.75 -18.39 -4.89
CA LEU A 65 -7.43 -17.34 -5.63
C LEU A 65 -8.60 -17.93 -6.43
N PRO A 66 -9.68 -17.15 -6.67
CA PRO A 66 -10.87 -17.65 -7.34
C PRO A 66 -10.59 -18.08 -8.79
N LYS A 67 -11.14 -19.23 -9.20
CA LYS A 67 -11.01 -19.76 -10.56
C LYS A 67 -11.70 -18.84 -11.57
N GLY A 68 -11.03 -18.50 -12.67
CA GLY A 68 -11.56 -17.59 -13.69
C GLY A 68 -11.27 -16.11 -13.43
N MET A 69 -10.52 -15.78 -12.37
CA MET A 69 -9.99 -14.43 -12.16
C MET A 69 -8.97 -14.06 -13.25
N VAL A 70 -9.08 -12.85 -13.79
CA VAL A 70 -8.16 -12.29 -14.78
C VAL A 70 -7.41 -11.12 -14.17
N CYS A 71 -6.07 -11.15 -14.28
CA CYS A 71 -5.18 -10.12 -13.75
C CYS A 71 -4.31 -9.51 -14.85
N SER A 72 -4.14 -8.20 -14.79
CA SER A 72 -3.20 -7.43 -15.60
C SER A 72 -2.05 -6.97 -14.72
N VAL A 73 -0.82 -7.37 -15.09
CA VAL A 73 0.40 -6.91 -14.41
C VAL A 73 1.14 -5.99 -15.38
N ARG A 74 1.34 -4.74 -14.98
CA ARG A 74 2.06 -3.70 -15.73
C ARG A 74 3.27 -3.24 -14.94
N ILE A 75 4.32 -2.89 -15.67
CA ILE A 75 5.56 -2.33 -15.14
C ILE A 75 5.67 -0.93 -15.70
N ASP A 76 5.95 0.04 -14.84
CA ASP A 76 6.31 1.39 -15.24
C ASP A 76 7.69 1.74 -14.69
N ARG A 77 8.48 2.47 -15.48
CA ARG A 77 9.83 2.94 -15.13
C ARG A 77 9.86 4.46 -15.23
N PHE A 78 10.46 5.10 -14.26
CA PHE A 78 10.60 6.55 -14.18
C PHE A 78 11.97 6.93 -13.60
N SER A 79 12.36 8.21 -13.70
CA SER A 79 13.73 8.65 -13.39
C SER A 79 14.23 8.33 -11.97
N MET A 80 13.31 8.06 -11.03
CA MET A 80 13.60 7.79 -9.63
C MET A 80 13.20 6.38 -9.18
N GLY A 81 12.85 5.48 -10.12
CA GLY A 81 12.49 4.12 -9.75
C GLY A 81 11.61 3.39 -10.76
N GLN A 82 10.92 2.39 -10.25
CA GLN A 82 10.04 1.54 -11.03
C GLN A 82 8.85 1.11 -10.18
N SER A 83 7.70 0.89 -10.81
CA SER A 83 6.48 0.44 -10.16
C SER A 83 5.91 -0.81 -10.82
N LEU A 84 5.29 -1.66 -10.01
CA LEU A 84 4.51 -2.81 -10.44
C LEU A 84 3.04 -2.53 -10.13
N HIS A 85 2.25 -2.39 -11.19
CA HIS A 85 0.81 -2.19 -11.12
C HIS A 85 0.10 -3.51 -11.41
N LEU A 86 -0.64 -4.02 -10.44
CA LEU A 86 -1.46 -5.21 -10.55
C LEU A 86 -2.93 -4.81 -10.48
N SER A 87 -3.65 -5.01 -11.59
CA SER A 87 -5.08 -4.73 -11.69
C SER A 87 -5.85 -6.02 -11.94
N VAL A 88 -6.83 -6.32 -11.09
CA VAL A 88 -7.77 -7.44 -11.30
C VAL A 88 -8.91 -6.95 -12.19
N THR A 89 -8.94 -7.40 -13.45
CA THR A 89 -9.89 -6.91 -14.47
C THR A 89 -11.20 -7.68 -14.48
N ALA A 90 -11.18 -8.97 -14.12
CA ALA A 90 -12.39 -9.79 -14.01
C ALA A 90 -12.26 -10.73 -12.82
N CYS A 91 -13.35 -10.89 -12.07
CA CYS A 91 -13.41 -11.74 -10.88
C CYS A 91 -14.81 -12.34 -10.73
N PRO A 92 -14.96 -13.66 -10.54
CA PRO A 92 -16.27 -14.31 -10.44
C PRO A 92 -16.97 -14.08 -9.10
N ILE A 93 -16.26 -13.54 -8.11
CA ILE A 93 -16.80 -13.23 -6.78
C ILE A 93 -17.21 -11.76 -6.69
N MET A 94 -18.17 -11.46 -5.81
CA MET A 94 -18.51 -10.09 -5.44
C MET A 94 -17.36 -9.51 -4.61
N VAL A 95 -16.59 -8.58 -5.18
CA VAL A 95 -15.44 -7.93 -4.52
C VAL A 95 -15.86 -6.69 -3.76
N VAL A 96 -16.95 -6.05 -4.15
CA VAL A 96 -17.45 -4.84 -3.51
C VAL A 96 -18.29 -5.20 -2.29
N ASN A 97 -18.08 -4.49 -1.16
CA ASN A 97 -18.91 -4.66 0.02
C ASN A 97 -20.29 -3.98 -0.18
N PRO A 98 -21.41 -4.72 -0.13
CA PRO A 98 -22.73 -4.14 -0.33
C PRO A 98 -23.11 -3.08 0.73
N ALA A 99 -22.62 -3.22 1.95
CA ALA A 99 -22.84 -2.24 3.01
C ALA A 99 -22.13 -0.92 2.72
N TYR A 100 -20.90 -0.98 2.19
CA TYR A 100 -20.15 0.20 1.77
C TYR A 100 -20.84 0.93 0.61
N VAL A 101 -21.36 0.19 -0.38
CA VAL A 101 -22.12 0.78 -1.50
C VAL A 101 -23.36 1.52 -1.01
N ARG A 102 -24.10 0.96 -0.05
CA ARG A 102 -25.24 1.65 0.59
C ARG A 102 -24.79 2.93 1.27
N TRP A 103 -23.76 2.83 2.10
CA TRP A 103 -23.22 3.99 2.81
C TRP A 103 -22.79 5.09 1.83
N GLN A 104 -22.12 4.74 0.73
CA GLN A 104 -21.68 5.72 -0.28
C GLN A 104 -22.87 6.40 -0.97
N ARG A 105 -23.93 5.66 -1.29
CA ARG A 105 -25.17 6.22 -1.84
C ARG A 105 -25.84 7.17 -0.86
N ASP A 106 -25.92 6.78 0.40
CA ASP A 106 -26.60 7.55 1.45
C ASP A 106 -25.76 8.75 1.93
N ASN A 107 -24.47 8.79 1.60
CA ASN A 107 -23.52 9.83 1.99
C ASN A 107 -22.66 10.33 0.80
N PRO A 108 -23.27 10.89 -0.27
CA PRO A 108 -22.56 11.24 -1.49
C PRO A 108 -21.53 12.38 -1.31
N HIS A 109 -21.65 13.15 -0.23
CA HIS A 109 -20.77 14.26 0.11
C HIS A 109 -19.78 13.95 1.23
N ALA A 110 -19.73 12.71 1.72
CA ALA A 110 -18.79 12.35 2.78
C ALA A 110 -17.35 12.61 2.32
N CYS A 111 -16.65 13.50 3.04
CA CYS A 111 -15.23 13.73 2.83
C CYS A 111 -14.42 12.56 3.37
N MET A 112 -13.21 12.38 2.84
CA MET A 112 -12.39 11.19 3.14
C MET A 112 -11.87 11.09 4.59
N SER A 113 -12.14 12.04 5.48
CA SER A 113 -11.42 12.11 6.77
C SER A 113 -12.20 11.69 8.02
N GLU A 114 -13.53 11.82 8.07
CA GLU A 114 -14.24 11.70 9.38
C GLU A 114 -15.40 10.69 9.40
N ALA A 115 -16.00 10.37 8.26
CA ALA A 115 -17.17 9.49 8.20
C ALA A 115 -16.94 8.18 7.42
N LEU A 116 -15.75 8.00 6.82
CA LEU A 116 -15.47 6.83 6.00
C LEU A 116 -15.42 5.57 6.88
N PRO A 117 -16.16 4.51 6.52
CA PRO A 117 -15.80 3.15 6.93
C PRO A 117 -14.32 2.92 6.63
N ASP A 118 -13.65 2.07 7.41
CA ASP A 118 -12.24 1.73 7.18
C ASP A 118 -12.03 1.51 5.68
N ALA A 119 -10.94 2.04 5.09
CA ALA A 119 -10.66 1.83 3.67
C ALA A 119 -10.67 0.33 3.30
N ARG A 120 -10.41 -0.56 4.29
CA ARG A 120 -10.55 -2.00 4.20
C ARG A 120 -11.99 -2.48 3.98
N ASP A 121 -12.99 -1.76 4.46
CA ASP A 121 -14.41 -2.09 4.37
C ASP A 121 -15.02 -1.80 3.00
N ARG A 122 -14.25 -1.18 2.09
CA ARG A 122 -14.62 -1.01 0.68
C ARG A 122 -14.83 -2.34 -0.04
N PHE A 123 -14.08 -3.37 0.37
CA PHE A 123 -14.13 -4.69 -0.24
C PHE A 123 -14.87 -5.67 0.66
N SER A 124 -15.54 -6.64 0.02
CA SER A 124 -16.08 -7.81 0.71
C SER A 124 -14.94 -8.59 1.40
N PRO A 125 -15.22 -9.44 2.39
CA PRO A 125 -14.20 -10.30 3.00
C PRO A 125 -13.40 -11.11 1.97
N GLU A 126 -14.08 -11.64 0.95
CA GLU A 126 -13.47 -12.41 -0.14
C GLU A 126 -12.62 -11.51 -1.04
N GLY A 127 -13.10 -10.31 -1.38
CA GLY A 127 -12.33 -9.31 -2.13
C GLY A 127 -11.07 -8.87 -1.39
N ARG A 128 -11.16 -8.70 -0.07
CA ARG A 128 -10.03 -8.39 0.80
C ARG A 128 -9.01 -9.52 0.80
N HIS A 129 -9.46 -10.77 0.95
CA HIS A 129 -8.59 -11.94 0.86
C HIS A 129 -7.82 -12.02 -0.46
N VAL A 130 -8.46 -11.68 -1.59
CA VAL A 130 -7.78 -11.59 -2.90
C VAL A 130 -6.67 -10.54 -2.88
N ILE A 131 -6.96 -9.32 -2.39
CA ILE A 131 -5.95 -8.24 -2.31
C ILE A 131 -4.81 -8.63 -1.37
N ASP A 132 -5.10 -9.20 -0.21
CA ASP A 132 -4.09 -9.64 0.76
C ASP A 132 -3.19 -10.73 0.17
N THR A 133 -3.77 -11.70 -0.53
CA THR A 133 -3.03 -12.78 -1.20
C THR A 133 -2.14 -12.23 -2.31
N LEU A 134 -2.67 -11.35 -3.17
CA LEU A 134 -1.89 -10.70 -4.23
C LEU A 134 -0.77 -9.83 -3.66
N THR A 135 -1.04 -9.13 -2.55
CA THR A 135 -0.05 -8.34 -1.82
C THR A 135 1.07 -9.23 -1.31
N GLY A 136 0.75 -10.34 -0.64
CA GLY A 136 1.76 -11.29 -0.17
C GLY A 136 2.62 -11.87 -1.30
N ILE A 137 2.02 -12.20 -2.46
CA ILE A 137 2.77 -12.67 -3.64
C ILE A 137 3.76 -11.61 -4.11
N VAL A 138 3.33 -10.35 -4.23
CA VAL A 138 4.18 -9.27 -4.72
C VAL A 138 5.26 -8.89 -3.69
N GLU A 139 4.91 -8.83 -2.42
CA GLU A 139 5.83 -8.53 -1.31
C GLU A 139 6.92 -9.60 -1.15
N ALA A 140 6.66 -10.86 -1.50
CA ALA A 140 7.68 -11.91 -1.52
C ALA A 140 8.87 -11.58 -2.44
N TYR A 141 8.69 -10.73 -3.46
CA TYR A 141 9.74 -10.28 -4.37
C TYR A 141 10.30 -8.90 -4.03
N ASN A 142 9.76 -8.21 -3.03
CA ASN A 142 10.19 -6.86 -2.69
C ASN A 142 11.21 -6.89 -1.54
N ARG A 143 12.05 -5.85 -1.48
CA ARG A 143 12.88 -5.55 -0.31
C ARG A 143 12.24 -4.39 0.42
N ARG A 144 12.05 -4.54 1.74
CA ARG A 144 11.53 -3.49 2.60
C ARG A 144 12.57 -3.15 3.66
N VAL A 145 13.10 -1.93 3.62
CA VAL A 145 13.85 -1.44 4.79
C VAL A 145 12.83 -1.00 5.81
N THR A 146 12.83 -1.66 6.96
CA THR A 146 12.14 -1.17 8.16
C THR A 146 13.10 -0.21 8.84
N SER A 147 13.06 1.06 8.42
CA SER A 147 13.68 2.14 9.18
C SER A 147 12.67 2.68 10.19
N ASP A 148 13.10 2.87 11.43
CA ASP A 148 12.30 3.61 12.43
C ASP A 148 12.18 5.11 12.09
N GLN A 149 12.88 5.57 11.04
CA GLN A 149 12.72 6.89 10.46
C GLN A 149 11.72 6.86 9.29
N PRO A 150 10.64 7.66 9.35
CA PRO A 150 9.57 7.70 8.35
C PRO A 150 9.94 8.41 7.02
N ASP A 151 11.12 9.02 6.92
CA ASP A 151 11.45 9.93 5.82
C ASP A 151 12.12 9.25 4.61
N ASP A 152 12.38 7.95 4.66
CA ASP A 152 13.11 7.27 3.59
C ASP A 152 12.16 6.68 2.53
N TYR A 153 11.49 7.58 1.81
CA TYR A 153 10.57 7.30 0.70
C TYR A 153 11.17 6.44 -0.44
N SER A 154 12.45 6.08 -0.38
CA SER A 154 13.20 5.49 -1.49
C SER A 154 13.66 4.05 -1.28
N ASN A 155 13.39 3.45 -0.11
CA ASN A 155 14.02 2.19 0.27
C ASN A 155 13.19 0.93 -0.03
N VAL A 156 12.54 0.92 -1.21
CA VAL A 156 11.88 -0.25 -1.79
C VAL A 156 12.53 -0.62 -3.12
N SER A 157 12.53 -1.90 -3.51
CA SER A 157 13.04 -2.31 -4.83
C SER A 157 12.16 -1.81 -5.97
N PHE A 158 10.86 -1.68 -5.69
CA PHE A 158 9.86 -1.12 -6.59
C PHE A 158 8.61 -0.72 -5.79
N TYR A 159 7.87 0.25 -6.31
CA TYR A 159 6.57 0.62 -5.78
C TYR A 159 5.50 -0.37 -6.24
N THR A 160 4.50 -0.61 -5.40
CA THR A 160 3.42 -1.55 -5.71
C THR A 160 2.08 -0.84 -5.65
N ASN A 161 1.22 -1.16 -6.61
CA ASN A 161 -0.18 -0.76 -6.57
C ASN A 161 -1.01 -1.97 -6.98
N ILE A 162 -1.84 -2.44 -6.06
CA ILE A 162 -2.69 -3.62 -6.23
C ILE A 162 -4.12 -3.17 -6.02
N ALA A 163 -4.95 -3.31 -7.05
CA ALA A 163 -6.33 -2.87 -7.01
C ALA A 163 -7.23 -3.71 -7.91
N PHE A 164 -8.53 -3.72 -7.63
CA PHE A 164 -9.53 -4.12 -8.62
C PHE A 164 -9.70 -3.00 -9.65
N ALA A 165 -9.87 -3.38 -10.92
CA ALA A 165 -10.17 -2.43 -11.99
C ALA A 165 -11.39 -1.59 -11.63
N LEU A 166 -11.39 -0.31 -12.05
CA LEU A 166 -12.49 0.60 -11.77
C LEU A 166 -13.81 0.06 -12.34
N ASP A 167 -13.80 -0.34 -13.61
CA ASP A 167 -14.95 -0.86 -14.33
C ASP A 167 -15.59 -2.06 -13.60
N LEU A 168 -14.77 -3.00 -13.11
CA LEU A 168 -15.24 -4.16 -12.33
C LEU A 168 -15.95 -3.72 -11.05
N ARG A 169 -15.41 -2.72 -10.35
CA ARG A 169 -16.02 -2.20 -9.11
C ARG A 169 -17.32 -1.46 -9.41
N GLU A 170 -17.38 -0.69 -10.48
CA GLU A 170 -18.58 0.04 -10.88
C GLU A 170 -19.70 -0.91 -11.29
N GLU A 171 -19.41 -1.91 -12.13
CA GLU A 171 -20.37 -2.93 -12.55
C GLU A 171 -20.99 -3.68 -11.35
N GLN A 172 -20.15 -4.12 -10.41
CA GLN A 172 -20.62 -4.79 -9.20
C GLN A 172 -21.40 -3.84 -8.27
N SER A 173 -20.98 -2.58 -8.15
CA SER A 173 -21.70 -1.59 -7.36
C SER A 173 -23.10 -1.32 -7.92
N MET A 174 -23.22 -1.20 -9.25
CA MET A 174 -24.51 -1.06 -9.94
C MET A 174 -25.41 -2.27 -9.72
N THR A 175 -24.84 -3.48 -9.78
CA THR A 175 -25.57 -4.73 -9.48
C THR A 175 -26.12 -4.73 -8.05
N VAL A 176 -25.30 -4.32 -7.08
CA VAL A 176 -25.72 -4.21 -5.67
C VAL A 176 -26.85 -3.20 -5.50
N LEU A 177 -26.78 -2.04 -6.17
CA LEU A 177 -27.81 -1.01 -6.10
C LEU A 177 -29.13 -1.47 -6.75
N ALA A 178 -29.05 -2.17 -7.88
CA ALA A 178 -30.22 -2.74 -8.55
C ALA A 178 -30.93 -3.80 -7.68
N LEU A 179 -30.18 -4.71 -7.06
CA LEU A 179 -30.76 -5.70 -6.14
C LEU A 179 -31.45 -5.04 -4.93
N GLN A 180 -30.90 -3.93 -4.44
CA GLN A 180 -31.50 -3.21 -3.32
C GLN A 180 -32.80 -2.49 -3.70
N SER A 181 -32.88 -1.92 -4.90
CA SER A 181 -34.12 -1.27 -5.36
C SER A 181 -35.24 -2.31 -5.54
N GLU A 182 -34.93 -3.50 -6.05
CA GLU A 182 -35.90 -4.60 -6.15
C GLU A 182 -36.41 -5.08 -4.79
N VAL A 183 -35.51 -5.28 -3.82
CA VAL A 183 -35.91 -5.66 -2.45
C VAL A 183 -36.78 -4.59 -1.80
N SER A 184 -36.45 -3.31 -2.01
CA SER A 184 -37.25 -2.19 -1.50
C SER A 184 -38.66 -2.16 -2.10
N LEU A 185 -38.80 -2.39 -3.41
CA LEU A 185 -40.10 -2.46 -4.10
C LEU A 185 -40.95 -3.64 -3.61
N ARG A 186 -40.34 -4.80 -3.38
CA ARG A 186 -41.05 -5.97 -2.82
C ARG A 186 -41.54 -5.72 -1.40
N ASN A 187 -40.74 -5.04 -0.58
CA ASN A 187 -41.09 -4.74 0.81
C ASN A 187 -42.12 -3.62 0.96
N SER A 188 -42.19 -2.68 0.00
CA SER A 188 -43.19 -1.61 0.01
C SER A 188 -44.56 -2.05 -0.50
N TRP A 189 -44.62 -3.13 -1.30
CA TRP A 189 -45.88 -3.72 -1.74
C TRP A 189 -46.57 -4.50 -0.61
N LYS A 190 -47.51 -3.85 0.09
CA LYS A 190 -48.53 -4.56 0.88
C LYS A 190 -49.75 -4.80 -0.01
N PRO A 191 -50.21 -6.05 -0.22
CA PRO A 191 -51.41 -6.30 -1.00
C PRO A 191 -52.61 -5.59 -0.36
N ALA A 192 -53.29 -4.75 -1.14
CA ALA A 192 -54.53 -4.08 -0.76
C ALA A 192 -55.63 -5.13 -0.53
N GLY A 193 -55.71 -5.67 0.69
CA GLY A 193 -56.68 -6.71 1.05
C GLY A 193 -56.32 -7.59 2.25
N ALA A 194 -55.07 -7.56 2.74
CA ALA A 194 -54.65 -8.45 3.82
C ALA A 194 -55.18 -8.08 5.24
N ASN A 195 -55.90 -6.96 5.42
CA ASN A 195 -56.32 -6.47 6.75
C ASN A 195 -57.81 -6.70 7.11
N SER A 196 -58.60 -7.45 6.33
CA SER A 196 -60.06 -7.47 6.53
C SER A 196 -60.66 -8.76 7.11
N ALA A 197 -59.89 -9.73 7.61
CA ALA A 197 -60.42 -11.04 8.03
C ALA A 197 -60.24 -11.43 9.51
N ALA A 198 -59.82 -10.53 10.39
CA ALA A 198 -59.56 -10.85 11.80
C ALA A 198 -60.36 -9.97 12.79
N HIS A 199 -61.69 -9.98 12.66
CA HIS A 199 -62.60 -9.66 13.77
C HIS A 199 -63.87 -10.49 13.58
N LEU A 200 -63.85 -11.70 14.14
CA LEU A 200 -65.02 -12.49 14.52
C LEU A 200 -65.14 -12.43 16.04
#